data_AF-A0A7D5SDD0-F1
#
_entry.id   AF-A0A7D5SDD0-F1
#
_cell.length_a   1.000
_cell.length_b   1.000
_cell.length_c   1.000
_cell.angle_alpha   90.00
_cell.angle_beta   90.00
_cell.angle_gamma   90.00
#
_symmetry.space_group_name_H-M   'P 1'
#
loop_
_entity.id
_entity.type
_entity.pdbx_description
1 polymer ?
#
loop_
_entity_poly.entity_id
_entity_poly.type
_entity_poly.pdbx_seq_one_letter_code
_entity_poly.pdbx_strand_id
1 'polypeptide(L)'
;MSVNALLKVVGDPIPVISCSYGFNQTVSRYSGGKPDSRVHSQDIHVLIAGDKSTELLEWMTDPHDYKDGSIQFINIASDATLKELKFTNGRVVSYQESHTADGGQGHIIAISITADTISVGEIQHLNDWEF
;
A
#
# COMPACT_ATOMS: atom_id res chain seq x y z
N MET A 1 2.58 6.34 -21.01
CA MET A 1 3.37 7.04 -19.97
C MET A 1 3.73 5.99 -18.94
N SER A 2 5.02 5.72 -18.75
CA SER A 2 5.48 4.70 -17.82
C SER A 2 5.80 5.37 -16.48
N VAL A 3 5.26 4.82 -15.40
CA VAL A 3 5.40 5.34 -14.04
C VAL A 3 6.08 4.27 -13.22
N ASN A 4 7.15 4.63 -12.53
CA ASN A 4 7.77 3.78 -11.52
C ASN A 4 7.17 4.12 -10.16
N ALA A 5 7.07 3.12 -9.28
CA ALA A 5 6.67 3.34 -7.90
C ALA A 5 7.81 2.93 -6.96
N LEU A 6 8.06 3.72 -5.92
CA LEU A 6 9.02 3.42 -4.86
C LEU A 6 8.31 3.43 -3.51
N LEU A 7 8.46 2.35 -2.74
CA LEU A 7 8.01 2.24 -1.36
C LEU A 7 9.14 2.69 -0.43
N LYS A 8 8.85 3.65 0.44
CA LYS A 8 9.75 4.17 1.48
C LYS A 8 9.10 3.92 2.83
N VAL A 9 9.70 3.06 3.65
CA VAL A 9 9.20 2.81 5.01
C VAL A 9 10.35 2.91 5.99
N VAL A 10 11.35 2.04 5.83
CA VAL A 10 12.60 2.03 6.59
C VAL A 10 13.72 1.64 5.64
N GLY A 11 14.88 2.26 5.79
CA GLY A 11 16.05 1.96 4.96
C GLY A 11 15.93 2.47 3.53
N ASP A 12 16.47 1.68 2.59
CA ASP A 12 16.53 2.04 1.19
C ASP A 12 15.15 1.92 0.50
N PRO A 13 14.84 2.82 -0.46
CA PRO A 13 13.57 2.78 -1.19
C PRO A 13 13.45 1.48 -2.01
N ILE A 14 12.35 0.77 -1.81
CA ILE A 14 12.08 -0.51 -2.46
C ILE A 14 11.32 -0.26 -3.78
N PRO A 15 11.79 -0.78 -4.92
CA PRO A 15 11.07 -0.68 -6.18
C PRO A 15 9.78 -1.51 -6.16
N VAL A 16 8.67 -0.88 -6.54
CA VAL A 16 7.34 -1.48 -6.56
C VAL A 16 6.94 -1.81 -7.99
N ILE A 17 6.52 -3.06 -8.20
CA ILE A 17 5.99 -3.57 -9.48
C ILE A 17 4.55 -3.08 -9.68
N SER A 18 3.73 -3.19 -8.63
CA SER A 18 2.32 -2.78 -8.67
C SER A 18 1.88 -2.25 -7.31
N CYS A 19 1.08 -1.20 -7.31
CA CYS A 19 0.46 -0.65 -6.13
C CYS A 19 -1.02 -0.38 -6.41
N SER A 20 -1.89 -0.82 -5.51
CA SER A 20 -3.33 -0.54 -5.52
C SER A 20 -3.76 -0.04 -4.15
N TYR A 21 -4.56 1.03 -4.13
CA TYR A 21 -5.20 1.54 -2.93
C TYR A 21 -6.58 2.05 -3.33
N GLY A 22 -7.51 2.05 -2.38
CA GLY A 22 -8.88 2.44 -2.63
C GLY A 22 -9.51 3.09 -1.41
N PHE A 23 -10.58 3.84 -1.66
CA PHE A 23 -11.48 4.35 -0.63
C PHE A 23 -12.88 3.92 -1.03
N ASN A 24 -13.64 3.40 -0.08
CA ASN A 24 -14.97 2.87 -0.36
C ASN A 24 -15.99 3.43 0.62
N GLN A 25 -17.24 3.50 0.17
CA GLN A 25 -18.41 3.72 1.00
C GLN A 25 -19.39 2.60 0.69
N THR A 26 -19.87 1.93 1.72
CA THR A 26 -20.99 1.02 1.60
C THR A 26 -22.21 1.79 1.12
N VAL A 27 -22.81 1.31 0.03
CA VAL A 27 -24.05 1.82 -0.53
C VAL A 27 -25.18 0.84 -0.24
N SER A 28 -26.25 1.32 0.38
CA SER A 28 -27.38 0.46 0.73
C SER A 28 -28.22 0.15 -0.51
N ARG A 29 -28.39 -1.15 -0.78
CA ARG A 29 -29.28 -1.65 -1.84
C ARG A 29 -30.75 -1.32 -1.57
N TYR A 30 -31.13 -1.17 -0.30
CA TYR A 30 -32.51 -0.89 0.12
C TYR A 30 -32.86 0.60 0.03
N SER A 31 -31.87 1.48 0.19
CA SER A 31 -32.05 2.93 0.15
C SER A 31 -31.86 3.56 -1.25
N GLY A 32 -31.98 2.76 -2.32
CA GLY A 32 -31.85 3.25 -3.69
C GLY A 32 -30.43 3.66 -4.09
N GLY A 33 -29.39 3.04 -3.50
CA GLY A 33 -27.99 3.33 -3.82
C GLY A 33 -27.40 4.54 -3.07
N LYS A 34 -28.07 5.02 -2.02
CA LYS A 34 -27.52 6.06 -1.14
C LYS A 34 -26.32 5.52 -0.33
N PRO A 35 -25.26 6.32 -0.14
CA PRO A 35 -24.18 6.00 0.80
C PRO A 35 -24.76 5.81 2.19
N ASP A 36 -24.43 4.68 2.81
CA ASP A 36 -24.95 4.24 4.11
C ASP A 36 -23.84 4.20 5.18
N SER A 37 -22.61 4.56 4.81
CA SER A 37 -21.44 4.56 5.68
C SER A 37 -20.49 5.72 5.40
N ARG A 38 -19.62 6.00 6.37
CA ARG A 38 -18.47 6.89 6.18
C ARG A 38 -17.50 6.27 5.17
N VAL A 39 -16.69 7.11 4.54
CA VAL A 39 -15.58 6.64 3.71
C VAL A 39 -14.64 5.86 4.62
N HIS A 40 -14.27 4.65 4.19
CA HIS A 40 -13.20 3.88 4.80
C HIS A 40 -12.12 3.64 3.75
N SER A 41 -10.85 3.72 4.14
CA SER A 41 -9.79 3.28 3.23
C SER A 41 -9.79 1.76 3.11
N GLN A 42 -9.42 1.29 1.93
CA GLN A 42 -8.98 -0.09 1.74
C GLN A 42 -7.52 -0.20 2.12
N ASP A 43 -7.05 -1.43 2.29
CA ASP A 43 -5.64 -1.70 2.47
C ASP A 43 -4.86 -1.34 1.20
N ILE A 44 -3.61 -0.91 1.40
CA ILE A 44 -2.68 -0.63 0.33
C ILE A 44 -2.04 -1.94 -0.08
N HIS A 45 -2.37 -2.44 -1.27
CA HIS A 45 -1.78 -3.64 -1.83
C HIS A 45 -0.54 -3.29 -2.63
N VAL A 46 0.59 -3.84 -2.26
CA VAL A 46 1.89 -3.59 -2.89
C VAL A 46 2.49 -4.91 -3.36
N LEU A 47 2.94 -4.94 -4.61
CA LEU A 47 3.67 -6.03 -5.21
C LEU A 47 5.11 -5.57 -5.47
N ILE A 48 6.09 -6.28 -4.94
CA ILE A 48 7.50 -5.98 -5.11
C ILE A 48 8.24 -7.18 -5.71
N ALA A 49 9.36 -6.91 -6.39
CA ALA A 49 10.28 -7.96 -6.77
C ALA A 49 10.88 -8.55 -5.50
N GLY A 50 10.85 -9.87 -5.36
CA GLY A 50 11.32 -10.52 -4.16
C GLY A 50 12.83 -10.38 -4.02
N ASP A 51 13.25 -9.84 -2.88
CA ASP A 51 14.66 -9.61 -2.53
C ASP A 51 15.14 -10.65 -1.50
N LYS A 52 16.39 -10.56 -1.04
CA LYS A 52 16.91 -11.37 0.08
C LYS A 52 16.55 -10.78 1.45
N SER A 53 16.09 -9.53 1.50
CA SER A 53 15.68 -8.89 2.75
C SER A 53 14.44 -9.55 3.36
N THR A 54 14.46 -9.73 4.68
CA THR A 54 13.35 -10.27 5.48
C THR A 54 12.62 -9.18 6.26
N GLU A 55 12.98 -7.90 6.08
CA GLU A 55 12.44 -6.77 6.86
C GLU A 55 10.92 -6.62 6.76
N LEU A 56 10.33 -6.94 5.60
CA LEU A 56 8.87 -6.89 5.42
C LEU A 56 8.15 -8.04 6.13
N LEU A 57 8.81 -9.19 6.23
CA LEU A 57 8.30 -10.32 7.01
C LEU A 57 8.38 -10.01 8.50
N GLU A 58 9.50 -9.44 8.96
CA GLU A 58 9.66 -8.99 10.34
C GLU A 58 8.56 -7.99 10.74
N TRP A 59 8.31 -6.99 9.88
CA TRP A 59 7.25 -6.00 10.07
C TRP A 59 5.84 -6.62 10.16
N MET A 60 5.59 -7.72 9.46
CA MET A 60 4.33 -8.45 9.56
C MET A 60 4.24 -9.31 10.83
N THR A 61 5.36 -9.88 11.28
CA THR A 61 5.38 -10.79 12.43
C THR A 61 5.29 -10.07 13.78
N ASP A 62 5.65 -8.80 13.86
CA ASP A 62 5.47 -7.99 15.07
C ASP A 62 4.16 -7.20 15.02
N PRO A 63 3.13 -7.57 15.82
CA PRO A 63 1.85 -6.89 15.82
C PRO A 63 1.90 -5.46 16.40
N HIS A 64 2.99 -5.07 17.06
CA HIS A 64 3.17 -3.73 17.64
C HIS A 64 4.14 -2.87 16.81
N ASP A 65 4.65 -3.38 15.69
CA ASP A 65 5.56 -2.63 14.82
C ASP A 65 4.76 -1.77 13.83
N TYR A 66 4.57 -0.51 14.20
CA TYR A 66 3.91 0.50 13.38
C TYR A 66 4.96 1.34 12.67
N LYS A 67 4.81 1.50 11.36
CA LYS A 67 5.75 2.30 10.56
C LYS A 67 5.03 3.32 9.72
N ASP A 68 5.60 4.51 9.68
CA ASP A 68 5.21 5.54 8.74
C ASP A 68 5.96 5.33 7.42
N GLY A 69 5.31 5.64 6.31
CA GLY A 69 5.93 5.46 5.01
C GLY A 69 5.23 6.18 3.89
N SER A 70 5.81 6.07 2.69
CA SER A 70 5.22 6.62 1.49
C SER A 70 5.48 5.77 0.25
N ILE A 71 4.57 5.86 -0.71
CA ILE A 71 4.67 5.30 -2.05
C ILE A 71 4.74 6.48 -3.02
N GLN A 72 5.91 6.64 -3.65
CA GLN A 72 6.18 7.72 -4.60
C GLN A 72 6.01 7.20 -6.03
N PHE A 73 5.10 7.82 -6.77
CA PHE A 73 4.90 7.57 -8.19
C PHE A 73 5.75 8.55 -8.99
N ILE A 74 6.74 8.03 -9.71
CA ILE A 74 7.79 8.80 -10.38
C ILE A 74 7.64 8.65 -11.89
N ASN A 75 7.80 9.76 -12.61
CA ASN A 75 7.86 9.75 -14.06
C ASN A 75 9.25 9.28 -14.52
N ILE A 76 9.30 8.20 -15.32
CA ILE A 76 10.57 7.62 -15.78
C ILE A 76 11.37 8.58 -16.69
N ALA A 77 10.69 9.49 -17.41
CA ALA A 77 11.34 10.36 -18.37
C ALA A 77 11.93 11.65 -17.75
N SER A 78 11.38 12.10 -16.60
CA SER A 78 11.76 13.37 -15.98
C SER A 78 12.24 13.25 -14.54
N ASP A 79 12.28 12.02 -13.99
CA ASP A 79 12.59 11.72 -12.59
C ASP A 79 11.78 12.54 -11.57
N ALA A 80 10.67 13.11 -12.01
CA ALA A 80 9.81 13.95 -11.19
C ALA A 80 8.79 13.09 -10.44
N THR A 81 8.57 13.39 -9.16
CA THR A 81 7.48 12.79 -8.38
C THR A 81 6.15 13.34 -8.88
N LEU A 82 5.33 12.47 -9.45
CA LEU A 82 3.99 12.80 -9.96
C LEU A 82 2.96 12.83 -8.84
N LYS A 83 3.02 11.83 -7.96
CA LYS A 83 2.07 11.63 -6.87
C LYS A 83 2.77 10.92 -5.73
N GLU A 84 2.38 11.26 -4.51
CA GLU A 84 2.86 10.59 -3.31
C GLU A 84 1.65 10.19 -2.47
N LEU A 85 1.60 8.90 -2.11
CA LEU A 85 0.72 8.37 -1.08
C LEU A 85 1.56 8.23 0.18
N LYS A 86 1.16 8.86 1.28
CA LYS A 86 1.77 8.73 2.60
C LYS A 86 0.83 7.98 3.52
N PHE A 87 1.38 7.15 4.38
CA PHE A 87 0.62 6.47 5.42
C PHE A 87 1.30 6.64 6.77
N THR A 88 0.51 6.72 7.83
CA THR A 88 0.95 6.89 9.21
C THR A 88 0.41 5.75 10.05
N ASN A 89 1.23 5.24 10.99
CA ASN A 89 0.95 4.03 11.76
C ASN A 89 0.57 2.83 10.88
N GLY A 90 1.32 2.63 9.79
CA GLY A 90 1.13 1.50 8.89
C GLY A 90 1.53 0.18 9.56
N ARG A 91 0.79 -0.89 9.28
CA ARG A 91 1.15 -2.27 9.62
C ARG A 91 0.85 -3.20 8.45
N VAL A 92 1.65 -4.26 8.31
CA VAL A 92 1.40 -5.29 7.30
C VAL A 92 0.39 -6.29 7.84
N VAL A 93 -0.80 -6.34 7.22
CA VAL A 93 -1.88 -7.27 7.61
C VAL A 93 -1.88 -8.57 6.80
N SER A 94 -1.16 -8.58 5.68
CA SER A 94 -0.98 -9.76 4.86
C SER A 94 0.38 -9.72 4.18
N TYR A 95 1.11 -10.83 4.25
CA TYR A 95 2.37 -11.05 3.57
C TYR A 95 2.29 -12.38 2.82
N GLN A 96 2.60 -12.35 1.52
CA GLN A 96 2.64 -13.53 0.68
C GLN A 96 3.86 -13.48 -0.23
N GLU A 97 4.72 -14.48 -0.14
CA GLU A 97 5.91 -14.62 -0.97
C GLU A 97 5.76 -15.84 -1.87
N SER A 98 6.10 -15.69 -3.15
CA SER A 98 5.95 -16.73 -4.15
C SER A 98 7.16 -16.76 -5.08
N HIS A 99 7.63 -17.96 -5.38
CA HIS A 99 8.74 -18.21 -6.28
C HIS A 99 8.30 -19.17 -7.38
N THR A 100 8.46 -18.76 -8.64
CA THR A 100 8.16 -19.62 -9.81
C THR A 100 9.41 -19.76 -10.67
N ALA A 101 9.89 -20.99 -10.86
CA ALA A 101 11.10 -21.28 -11.63
C ALA A 101 10.88 -21.29 -13.16
N ASP A 102 9.65 -21.55 -13.63
CA ASP A 102 9.31 -21.78 -15.05
C ASP A 102 8.82 -20.50 -15.77
N GLY A 103 9.69 -19.50 -15.92
CA GLY A 103 9.48 -18.38 -16.86
C GLY A 103 8.35 -17.38 -16.51
N GLY A 104 7.78 -17.47 -15.30
CA GLY A 104 6.85 -16.48 -14.74
C GLY A 104 7.55 -15.19 -14.28
N GLN A 105 6.85 -14.37 -13.49
CA GLN A 105 7.35 -13.11 -12.90
C GLN A 105 8.49 -13.30 -11.86
N GLY A 106 9.10 -14.48 -11.80
CA GLY A 106 10.22 -14.80 -10.92
C GLY A 106 9.83 -14.92 -9.44
N HIS A 107 10.60 -14.23 -8.60
CA HIS A 107 10.39 -14.14 -7.16
C HIS A 107 9.58 -12.87 -6.84
N ILE A 108 8.44 -12.99 -6.17
CA ILE A 108 7.53 -11.87 -5.90
C ILE A 108 7.06 -11.92 -4.46
N ILE A 109 7.00 -10.74 -3.84
CA ILE A 109 6.39 -10.54 -2.53
C ILE A 109 5.18 -9.62 -2.69
N ALA A 110 4.03 -10.06 -2.21
CA ALA A 110 2.79 -9.30 -2.13
C ALA A 110 2.50 -8.97 -0.67
N ILE A 111 2.34 -7.68 -0.36
CA ILE A 111 1.98 -7.22 0.98
C ILE A 111 0.71 -6.38 0.93
N SER A 112 -0.07 -6.43 2.01
CA SER A 112 -1.19 -5.52 2.24
C SER A 112 -0.91 -4.72 3.49
N ILE A 113 -0.88 -3.40 3.36
CA ILE A 113 -0.60 -2.46 4.44
C ILE A 113 -1.89 -1.77 4.82
N THR A 114 -2.24 -1.78 6.10
CA THR A 114 -3.32 -0.97 6.65
C THR A 114 -2.71 0.14 7.51
N ALA A 115 -3.36 1.30 7.57
CA ALA A 115 -2.83 2.46 8.28
C ALA A 115 -3.96 3.28 8.90
N ASP A 116 -3.65 3.96 10.01
CA ASP A 116 -4.58 4.86 10.70
C ASP A 116 -4.90 6.06 9.81
N THR A 117 -3.90 6.60 9.12
CA THR A 117 -4.04 7.76 8.26
C THR A 117 -3.42 7.49 6.91
N ILE A 118 -4.14 7.83 5.85
CA ILE A 118 -3.63 7.82 4.47
C ILE A 118 -3.77 9.23 3.91
N SER A 119 -2.67 9.76 3.38
CA SER A 119 -2.63 11.07 2.71
C SER A 119 -2.20 10.90 1.26
N VAL A 120 -2.89 11.55 0.34
CA VAL A 120 -2.60 11.48 -1.09
C VAL A 120 -2.60 12.89 -1.65
N GLY A 121 -1.40 13.41 -1.97
CA GLY A 121 -1.23 14.83 -2.27
C GLY A 121 -1.57 15.69 -1.04
N GLU A 122 -2.52 16.63 -1.19
CA GLU A 122 -2.99 17.50 -0.11
C GLU A 122 -4.19 16.92 0.67
N ILE A 123 -4.73 15.78 0.23
CA ILE A 123 -5.91 15.16 0.84
C ILE A 123 -5.46 14.19 1.91
N GLN A 124 -6.00 14.34 3.12
CA GLN A 124 -5.77 13.43 4.25
C GLN A 124 -7.08 12.73 4.63
N HIS A 125 -7.01 11.41 4.82
CA HIS A 125 -8.11 10.59 5.30
C HIS A 125 -7.66 9.84 6.56
N LEU A 126 -8.39 10.06 7.65
CA LEU A 126 -8.23 9.32 8.90
C LEU A 126 -9.21 8.14 8.89
N ASN A 127 -8.68 6.94 9.03
CA ASN A 127 -9.48 5.77 9.33
C ASN A 127 -9.82 5.79 10.82
N ASP A 128 -11.09 6.09 11.08
CA ASP A 128 -11.64 6.04 12.42
C ASP A 128 -12.17 4.62 12.66
N TRP A 129 -11.36 3.79 13.32
CA TRP A 129 -11.73 2.41 13.67
C TRP A 129 -12.51 2.34 14.99
N GLU A 130 -13.45 3.27 15.21
CA GLU A 130 -14.34 3.16 16.35
C GLU A 130 -15.19 1.88 16.22
N PHE A 131 -14.95 0.95 17.15
CA PHE A 131 -15.70 -0.30 17.32
C PHE A 131 -17.04 -0.08 18.00
#